data_AF-A0A3D4QT26-F1
#
_entry.id   AF-A0A3D4QT26-F1
#
_cell.length_a   1.000
_cell.length_b   1.000
_cell.length_c   1.000
_cell.angle_alpha   90.00
_cell.angle_beta   90.00
_cell.angle_gamma   90.00
#
_symmetry.space_group_name_H-M   'P 1'
#
loop_
_entity.id
_entity.type
_entity.pdbx_description
1 polymer ?
#
loop_
_entity_poly.entity_id
_entity_poly.type
_entity_poly.pdbx_seq_one_letter_code
_entity_poly.pdbx_strand_id
1 'polypeptide(L)'
;MQHKKPASKYTFIFALVCILVLSILFPQPGQFIKDMGMSSVLTFMAMFVSGLVLSFENVKSSLKEYKTIVFSSVITFIIFPILAYFFSRLLFTGNEDMFVGTMILSTQASTVSSAIILTMAAGGNVPLAIIITVLNNFLSVFISPVILNRVFS
;
A
#
# COMPACT_ATOMS: atom_id res chain seq x y z
N MET A 1 3.34 10.67 -36.11
CA MET A 1 3.48 9.21 -36.00
C MET A 1 3.39 8.81 -34.53
N GLN A 2 2.59 7.79 -34.24
CA GLN A 2 2.41 7.08 -32.96
C GLN A 2 1.44 7.68 -31.92
N HIS A 3 0.15 7.56 -32.23
CA HIS A 3 -0.93 7.41 -31.24
C HIS A 3 -0.64 6.19 -30.34
N LYS A 4 -0.14 6.41 -29.12
CA LYS A 4 -0.11 5.39 -28.06
C LYS A 4 -1.56 5.11 -27.64
N LYS A 5 -2.10 3.96 -28.07
CA LYS A 5 -3.47 3.51 -27.74
C LYS A 5 -3.69 3.50 -26.22
N PRO A 6 -4.85 3.92 -25.71
CA PRO A 6 -5.23 3.85 -24.29
C PRO A 6 -5.55 2.42 -23.81
N ALA A 7 -4.94 1.40 -24.41
CA ALA A 7 -5.25 -0.01 -24.18
C ALA A 7 -4.66 -0.57 -22.86
N SER A 8 -3.62 0.04 -22.29
CA SER A 8 -2.90 -0.60 -21.16
C SER A 8 -3.66 -0.53 -19.82
N LYS A 9 -4.60 0.41 -19.64
CA LYS A 9 -5.34 0.55 -18.38
C LYS A 9 -6.28 -0.64 -18.13
N TYR A 10 -7.00 -1.07 -19.17
CA TYR A 10 -7.91 -2.21 -19.08
C TYR A 10 -7.16 -3.55 -19.05
N THR A 11 -6.02 -3.65 -19.74
CA THR A 11 -5.19 -4.86 -19.69
C THR A 11 -4.68 -5.18 -18.29
N PHE A 12 -4.30 -4.17 -17.50
CA PHE A 12 -3.87 -4.40 -16.11
C PHE A 12 -5.00 -4.93 -15.23
N ILE A 13 -6.18 -4.31 -15.27
CA ILE A 13 -7.34 -4.74 -14.48
C ILE A 13 -7.77 -6.15 -14.91
N PHE A 14 -7.83 -6.41 -16.22
CA PHE A 14 -8.16 -7.73 -16.74
C PHE A 14 -7.15 -8.79 -16.30
N ALA A 15 -5.85 -8.51 -16.42
CA ALA A 15 -4.81 -9.41 -15.96
C ALA A 15 -4.89 -9.68 -14.44
N LEU A 16 -5.19 -8.65 -13.64
CA LEU A 16 -5.38 -8.77 -12.19
C LEU A 16 -6.56 -9.69 -11.86
N VAL A 17 -7.71 -9.50 -12.51
CA VAL A 17 -8.88 -10.37 -12.33
C VAL A 17 -8.58 -11.80 -12.78
N CYS A 18 -7.93 -11.99 -13.92
CA CYS A 18 -7.55 -13.32 -14.40
C CYS A 18 -6.62 -14.03 -13.41
N ILE A 19 -5.57 -13.36 -12.92
CA ILE A 19 -4.65 -13.93 -11.93
C ILE A 19 -5.35 -14.22 -10.61
N LEU A 20 -6.29 -13.39 -10.18
CA LEU A 20 -7.07 -13.61 -8.96
C LEU A 20 -7.94 -14.88 -9.11
N VAL A 21 -8.62 -15.03 -10.23
CA VAL A 21 -9.43 -16.23 -10.53
C VAL A 21 -8.54 -17.47 -10.62
N LEU A 22 -7.41 -17.39 -11.33
CA LEU A 22 -6.44 -18.48 -11.40
C LEU A 22 -5.89 -18.85 -10.01
N SER A 23 -5.65 -17.87 -9.14
CA SER A 23 -5.14 -18.12 -7.79
C SER A 23 -6.14 -18.86 -6.92
N ILE A 24 -7.44 -18.62 -7.10
CA ILE A 24 -8.51 -19.34 -6.40
C ILE A 24 -8.65 -20.78 -6.95
N LEU A 25 -8.55 -20.97 -8.26
CA LEU A 25 -8.68 -22.28 -8.90
C LEU A 25 -7.45 -23.18 -8.71
N PHE A 26 -6.25 -22.59 -8.70
CA PHE A 26 -4.96 -23.29 -8.57
C PHE A 26 -4.08 -22.63 -7.50
N PRO A 27 -4.32 -22.91 -6.20
CA PRO A 27 -3.55 -22.32 -5.11
C PRO A 27 -2.17 -22.95 -4.90
N GLN A 28 -1.90 -24.13 -5.48
CA GLN A 28 -0.65 -24.88 -5.33
C GLN A 28 0.63 -24.08 -5.65
N PRO A 29 0.73 -23.35 -6.78
CA PRO A 29 1.92 -22.52 -7.06
C PRO A 29 2.15 -21.42 -6.01
N GLY A 30 1.09 -20.86 -5.43
CA GLY A 30 1.21 -19.85 -4.37
C GLY A 30 1.73 -20.44 -3.06
N GLN A 31 1.27 -21.64 -2.70
CA GLN A 31 1.75 -22.36 -1.51
C GLN A 31 3.22 -22.76 -1.67
N PHE A 32 3.62 -23.26 -2.85
CA PHE A 32 5.01 -23.60 -3.13
C PHE A 32 5.97 -22.41 -2.98
N ILE A 33 5.58 -21.22 -3.47
CA ILE A 33 6.37 -19.99 -3.31
C ILE A 33 6.46 -19.56 -1.84
N LYS A 34 5.39 -19.75 -1.07
CA LYS A 34 5.36 -19.46 0.37
C LYS A 34 6.28 -20.40 1.15
N ASP A 35 6.22 -21.70 0.88
CA ASP A 35 7.00 -22.74 1.56
C ASP A 35 8.50 -22.61 1.27
N MET A 36 8.86 -22.13 0.07
CA MET A 36 10.24 -21.77 -0.27
C MET A 36 10.74 -20.46 0.37
N GLY A 37 9.91 -19.75 1.14
CA GLY A 37 10.26 -18.47 1.76
C GLY A 37 10.46 -17.32 0.77
N MET A 38 10.09 -17.51 -0.51
CA MET A 38 10.33 -16.52 -1.58
C MET A 38 9.42 -15.29 -1.47
N SER A 39 8.33 -15.36 -0.70
CA SER A 39 7.43 -14.22 -0.48
C SER A 39 8.17 -12.98 0.05
N SER A 40 9.07 -13.16 1.02
CA SER A 40 9.84 -12.04 1.58
C SER A 40 10.79 -11.41 0.56
N VAL A 41 11.40 -12.24 -0.31
CA VAL A 41 12.29 -11.77 -1.38
C VAL A 41 11.51 -10.98 -2.43
N LEU A 42 10.32 -11.45 -2.81
CA LEU A 42 9.44 -10.74 -3.74
C LEU A 42 9.00 -9.39 -3.17
N THR A 43 8.59 -9.33 -1.90
CA THR A 43 8.21 -8.08 -1.23
C THR A 43 9.41 -7.12 -1.15
N PHE A 44 10.59 -7.63 -0.79
CA PHE A 44 11.82 -6.83 -0.77
C PHE A 44 12.12 -6.25 -2.15
N MET A 45 12.04 -7.07 -3.21
CA MET A 45 12.30 -6.65 -4.57
C MET A 45 11.27 -5.63 -5.07
N ALA A 46 9.99 -5.79 -4.72
CA ALA A 46 8.94 -4.81 -5.02
C ALA A 46 9.20 -3.46 -4.32
N MET A 47 9.59 -3.48 -3.06
CA MET A 47 9.98 -2.27 -2.31
C MET A 47 11.26 -1.65 -2.88
N PHE A 48 12.23 -2.47 -3.28
CA PHE A 48 13.48 -2.02 -3.88
C PHE A 48 13.24 -1.32 -5.23
N VAL A 49 12.45 -1.92 -6.12
CA VAL A 49 12.05 -1.30 -7.39
C VAL A 49 11.27 -0.01 -7.15
N SER A 50 10.37 0.01 -6.16
CA SER A 50 9.64 1.23 -5.77
C SER A 50 10.60 2.33 -5.31
N GLY A 51 11.68 1.96 -4.60
CA GLY A 51 12.75 2.88 -4.20
C GLY A 51 13.61 3.37 -5.37
N LEU A 52 13.91 2.51 -6.36
CA LEU A 52 14.67 2.89 -7.56
C LEU A 52 13.91 3.87 -8.47
N VAL A 53 12.57 3.78 -8.48
CA VAL A 53 11.70 4.71 -9.24
C VAL A 53 11.67 6.11 -8.59
N LEU A 54 12.25 6.29 -7.40
CA LEU A 54 12.32 7.58 -6.71
C LEU A 54 13.29 8.54 -7.43
N SER A 55 12.75 9.35 -8.34
CA SER A 55 13.46 10.47 -8.96
C SER A 55 13.77 11.54 -7.89
N PHE A 56 15.06 11.66 -7.53
CA PHE A 56 15.56 12.60 -6.52
C PHE A 56 15.56 14.07 -6.96
N GLU A 57 15.32 14.35 -8.25
CA GLU A 57 15.47 15.69 -8.84
C GLU A 57 14.47 16.71 -8.26
N ASN A 58 13.27 16.25 -7.89
CA ASN A 58 12.21 17.10 -7.30
C ASN A 58 12.03 16.89 -5.78
N VAL A 59 12.73 15.91 -5.18
CA VAL A 59 12.57 15.54 -3.77
C VAL A 59 12.98 16.68 -2.84
N LYS A 60 14.06 17.39 -3.19
CA LYS A 60 14.61 18.48 -2.37
C LYS A 60 13.67 19.67 -2.23
N SER A 61 12.86 19.94 -3.26
CA SER A 61 11.87 21.02 -3.26
C SER A 61 10.67 20.66 -2.39
N SER A 62 10.15 19.45 -2.57
CA SER A 62 8.94 18.97 -1.87
C SER A 62 9.17 18.64 -0.39
N LEU A 63 10.40 18.36 0.04
CA LEU A 63 10.74 18.22 1.47
C LEU A 63 10.48 19.50 2.29
N LYS A 64 10.37 20.67 1.64
CA LYS A 64 9.99 21.91 2.33
C LYS A 64 8.55 21.90 2.84
N GLU A 65 7.69 21.05 2.29
CA GLU A 65 6.30 20.88 2.71
C GLU A 65 6.12 19.81 3.80
N TYR A 66 6.97 19.88 4.84
CA TYR A 66 6.95 18.93 5.96
C TYR A 66 5.58 18.85 6.67
N LYS A 67 4.80 19.93 6.70
CA LYS A 67 3.46 19.95 7.29
C LYS A 67 2.52 18.97 6.60
N THR A 68 2.53 18.95 5.26
CA THR A 68 1.69 18.06 4.45
C THR A 68 2.11 16.61 4.61
N ILE A 69 3.43 16.36 4.70
CA ILE A 69 3.99 15.03 4.97
C ILE A 69 3.52 14.50 6.32
N VAL A 70 3.73 15.28 7.39
CA VAL A 70 3.33 14.88 8.75
C VAL A 70 1.82 14.70 8.84
N PHE A 71 1.04 15.58 8.24
CA PHE A 71 -0.42 15.47 8.24
C PHE A 71 -0.90 14.20 7.57
N SER A 72 -0.35 13.84 6.41
CA SER A 72 -0.68 12.58 5.74
C SER A 72 -0.28 11.38 6.58
N SER A 73 0.91 11.36 7.18
CA SER A 73 1.34 10.26 8.05
C SER A 73 0.43 10.11 9.27
N VAL A 74 0.01 11.21 9.90
CA VAL A 74 -0.92 11.21 11.03
C VAL A 74 -2.26 10.61 10.63
N ILE A 75 -2.80 11.00 9.47
CA ILE A 75 -4.07 10.43 8.99
C ILE A 75 -3.93 8.92 8.76
N THR A 76 -2.87 8.48 8.08
CA THR A 76 -2.67 7.07 7.74
C THR A 76 -2.43 6.20 8.97
N PHE A 77 -1.62 6.65 9.93
CA PHE A 77 -1.20 5.84 11.08
C PHE A 77 -2.01 6.06 12.36
N ILE A 78 -2.85 7.08 12.42
CA ILE A 78 -3.69 7.35 13.61
C ILE A 78 -5.16 7.26 13.25
N ILE A 79 -5.62 8.07 12.28
CA ILE A 79 -7.05 8.15 11.96
C ILE A 79 -7.55 6.84 11.36
N PHE A 80 -6.83 6.29 10.38
CA PHE A 80 -7.21 5.04 9.72
C PHE A 80 -7.35 3.84 10.68
N PRO A 81 -6.35 3.51 11.53
CA PRO A 81 -6.46 2.40 12.47
C PRO A 81 -7.52 2.65 13.56
N ILE A 82 -7.74 3.90 13.99
CA ILE A 82 -8.84 4.21 14.93
C ILE A 82 -10.19 3.91 14.27
N LEU A 83 -10.41 4.40 13.04
CA LEU A 83 -11.63 4.08 12.30
C LEU A 83 -11.77 2.56 12.12
N ALA A 84 -10.71 1.87 11.71
CA ALA A 84 -10.71 0.43 11.53
C ALA A 84 -11.07 -0.32 12.82
N TYR A 85 -10.58 0.12 13.97
CA TYR A 85 -10.94 -0.43 15.28
C TYR A 85 -12.42 -0.27 15.60
N PHE A 86 -12.98 0.94 15.43
CA PHE A 86 -14.41 1.18 15.69
C PHE A 86 -15.31 0.42 14.72
N PHE A 87 -14.99 0.44 13.42
CA PHE A 87 -15.76 -0.27 12.41
C PHE A 87 -15.67 -1.79 12.58
N SER A 88 -14.49 -2.32 12.86
CA SER A 88 -14.32 -3.76 13.08
C SER A 88 -15.06 -4.23 14.34
N ARG A 89 -15.07 -3.42 15.40
CA ARG A 89 -15.87 -3.72 16.61
C ARG A 89 -17.37 -3.67 16.34
N LEU A 90 -17.83 -2.81 15.45
CA LEU A 90 -19.25 -2.67 15.11
C LEU A 90 -19.73 -3.75 14.12
N LEU A 91 -18.92 -4.10 13.13
CA LEU A 91 -19.30 -4.99 12.03
C LEU A 91 -18.92 -6.46 12.25
N PHE A 92 -17.84 -6.74 13.00
CA PHE A 92 -17.29 -8.09 13.18
C PHE A 92 -17.35 -8.56 14.64
N THR A 93 -18.39 -8.15 15.38
CA THR A 93 -18.68 -8.65 16.73
C THR A 93 -18.69 -10.19 16.74
N GLY A 94 -17.67 -10.80 17.34
CA GLY A 94 -17.56 -12.25 17.53
C GLY A 94 -16.66 -13.00 16.55
N ASN A 95 -16.01 -12.32 15.60
CA ASN A 95 -15.11 -12.96 14.64
C ASN A 95 -13.69 -12.35 14.73
N GLU A 96 -12.86 -12.92 15.61
CA GLU A 96 -11.52 -12.39 15.92
C GLU A 96 -10.62 -12.37 14.68
N ASP A 97 -10.68 -13.38 13.81
CA ASP A 97 -9.86 -13.45 12.60
C ASP A 97 -10.12 -12.27 11.64
N MET A 98 -11.39 -11.86 11.49
CA MET A 98 -11.74 -10.70 10.66
C MET A 98 -11.30 -9.38 11.30
N PHE A 99 -11.35 -9.29 12.62
CA PHE A 99 -10.84 -8.14 13.36
C PHE A 99 -9.32 -7.99 13.15
N VAL A 100 -8.57 -9.09 13.30
CA VAL A 100 -7.13 -9.15 13.06
C VAL A 100 -6.79 -8.75 11.63
N GLY A 101 -7.45 -9.35 10.64
CA GLY A 101 -7.24 -9.03 9.23
C GLY A 101 -7.49 -7.56 8.94
N THR A 102 -8.58 -6.98 9.46
CA THR A 102 -8.93 -5.57 9.27
C THR A 102 -7.88 -4.64 9.89
N MET A 103 -7.40 -4.96 11.10
CA MET A 103 -6.35 -4.19 11.76
C MET A 103 -5.03 -4.26 10.98
N ILE A 104 -4.60 -5.44 10.54
CA ILE A 104 -3.41 -5.59 9.68
C ILE A 104 -3.55 -4.76 8.40
N LEU A 105 -4.70 -4.80 7.73
CA LEU A 105 -4.94 -4.05 6.50
C LEU A 105 -4.92 -2.53 6.75
N SER A 106 -5.41 -2.07 7.90
CA SER A 106 -5.43 -0.65 8.24
C SER A 106 -4.05 -0.07 8.55
N THR A 107 -3.10 -0.89 8.96
CA THR A 107 -1.73 -0.46 9.31
C THR A 107 -0.76 -0.59 8.14
N GLN A 108 -1.20 -1.21 7.04
CA GLN A 108 -0.44 -1.34 5.81
C GLN A 108 -0.41 0.00 5.06
N ALA A 109 0.78 0.39 4.61
CA ALA A 109 0.93 1.60 3.82
C ALA A 109 0.23 1.53 2.46
N SER A 110 -0.18 2.70 1.98
CA SER A 110 -0.94 2.86 0.74
C SER A 110 -0.09 2.56 -0.51
N THR A 111 -0.77 2.03 -1.55
CA THR A 111 -0.13 1.65 -2.82
C THR A 111 0.40 2.86 -3.59
N VAL A 112 1.72 2.89 -3.80
CA VAL A 112 2.48 3.95 -4.49
C VAL A 112 1.81 4.36 -5.80
N SER A 113 1.45 3.38 -6.63
CA SER A 113 0.91 3.62 -7.96
C SER A 113 -0.47 4.30 -7.95
N SER A 114 -1.37 3.92 -7.03
CA SER A 114 -2.73 4.47 -6.99
C SER A 114 -2.73 5.90 -6.47
N ALA A 115 -2.00 6.16 -5.39
CA ALA A 115 -1.92 7.48 -4.77
C ALA A 115 -1.37 8.55 -5.74
N ILE A 116 -0.35 8.20 -6.52
CA ILE A 116 0.27 9.08 -7.52
C ILE A 116 -0.72 9.42 -8.65
N ILE A 117 -1.43 8.41 -9.18
CA ILE A 117 -2.42 8.60 -10.26
C ILE A 117 -3.58 9.47 -9.77
N LEU A 118 -4.09 9.23 -8.57
CA LEU A 118 -5.18 10.03 -7.98
C LEU A 118 -4.74 11.47 -7.71
N THR A 119 -3.52 11.67 -7.21
CA THR A 119 -2.97 13.03 -7.02
C THR A 119 -2.84 13.76 -8.35
N MET A 120 -2.34 13.08 -9.39
CA MET A 120 -2.30 13.64 -10.75
C MET A 120 -3.69 14.02 -11.27
N ALA A 121 -4.69 13.14 -11.09
CA ALA A 121 -6.06 13.40 -11.52
C ALA A 121 -6.72 14.56 -10.76
N ALA A 122 -6.37 14.76 -9.49
CA ALA A 122 -6.83 15.86 -8.67
C ALA A 122 -6.09 17.19 -8.93
N GLY A 123 -5.10 17.22 -9.84
CA GLY A 123 -4.26 18.40 -10.08
C GLY A 123 -3.29 18.73 -8.94
N GLY A 124 -2.99 17.76 -8.09
CA GLY A 124 -2.11 17.93 -6.93
C GLY A 124 -0.62 17.84 -7.26
N ASN A 125 0.22 18.08 -6.23
CA ASN A 125 1.67 18.03 -6.36
C ASN A 125 2.18 16.57 -6.41
N VAL A 126 2.48 16.09 -7.61
CA VAL A 126 2.94 14.72 -7.87
C VAL A 126 4.27 14.39 -7.17
N PRO A 127 5.32 15.23 -7.26
CA PRO A 127 6.55 15.03 -6.48
C PRO A 127 6.32 14.90 -4.97
N LEU A 128 5.43 15.72 -4.40
CA LEU A 128 5.10 15.65 -2.99
C LEU A 128 4.39 14.34 -2.62
N ALA A 129 3.42 13.92 -3.43
CA ALA A 129 2.71 12.65 -3.21
C ALA A 129 3.64 11.44 -3.29
N ILE A 130 4.63 11.44 -4.18
CA ILE A 130 5.63 10.37 -4.25
C ILE A 130 6.40 10.28 -2.93
N ILE A 131 6.93 11.40 -2.42
CA ILE A 131 7.69 11.43 -1.16
C ILE A 131 6.85 10.98 0.02
N ILE A 132 5.62 11.51 0.15
CA ILE A 132 4.69 11.13 1.20
C ILE A 132 4.45 9.62 1.16
N THR A 133 4.21 9.08 -0.03
CA THR A 133 3.88 7.67 -0.18
C THR A 133 5.08 6.77 0.14
N VAL A 134 6.29 7.14 -0.29
CA VAL A 134 7.50 6.39 0.06
C VAL A 134 7.81 6.49 1.55
N LEU A 135 7.71 7.68 2.15
CA LEU A 135 7.91 7.87 3.59
C LEU A 135 6.90 7.05 4.40
N ASN A 136 5.63 7.07 4.04
CA ASN A 136 4.60 6.27 4.71
C ASN A 136 4.85 4.76 4.52
N ASN A 137 5.26 4.31 3.33
CA ASN A 137 5.63 2.91 3.12
C ASN A 137 6.82 2.49 3.99
N PHE A 138 7.84 3.33 4.10
CA PHE A 138 8.98 3.08 4.98
C PHE A 138 8.58 3.07 6.46
N LEU A 139 7.79 4.06 6.89
CA LEU A 139 7.28 4.15 8.27
C LEU A 139 6.41 2.94 8.63
N SER A 140 5.58 2.46 7.71
CA SER A 140 4.69 1.31 7.95
C SER A 140 5.46 0.03 8.29
N VAL A 141 6.66 -0.18 7.73
CA VAL A 141 7.52 -1.32 8.10
C VAL A 141 7.82 -1.35 9.60
N PHE A 142 8.00 -0.18 10.22
CA PHE A 142 8.25 -0.06 11.66
C PHE A 142 6.96 0.04 12.49
N ILE A 143 5.95 0.74 11.97
CA ILE A 143 4.72 1.03 12.71
C ILE A 143 3.78 -0.18 12.73
N SER A 144 3.72 -0.96 11.66
CA SER A 144 2.86 -2.13 11.55
C SER A 144 3.11 -3.16 12.68
N PRO A 145 4.36 -3.60 12.97
CA PRO A 145 4.59 -4.51 14.11
C PRO A 145 4.27 -3.86 15.47
N VAL A 146 4.44 -2.55 15.63
CA VAL A 146 4.15 -1.84 16.89
C VAL A 146 2.64 -1.77 17.16
N ILE A 147 1.84 -1.45 16.13
CA ILE A 147 0.37 -1.39 16.28
C ILE A 147 -0.19 -2.79 16.52
N LEU A 148 0.28 -3.80 15.79
CA LEU A 148 -0.14 -5.18 16.00
C LEU A 148 0.20 -5.62 17.43
N ASN A 149 1.42 -5.36 17.91
CA ASN A 149 1.79 -5.69 19.29
C ASN A 149 0.89 -5.02 20.34
N ARG A 150 0.50 -3.75 20.14
CA ARG A 150 -0.42 -3.01 21.02
C ARG A 150 -1.85 -3.54 21.00
N VAL A 151 -2.28 -4.15 19.90
CA VAL A 151 -3.65 -4.65 19.71
C VAL A 151 -3.78 -6.11 20.13
N PHE A 152 -2.69 -6.87 20.07
CA PHE A 152 -2.61 -8.29 20.46
C PHE A 152 -2.04 -8.54 21.88
N SER A 153 -1.69 -7.48 22.61
CA SER A 153 -1.32 -7.54 24.04
C SER A 153 -2.53 -7.29 24.93
#